data_AF-A0A2D6KDP7-F1
#
_entry.id   AF-A0A2D6KDP7-F1
#
_cell.length_a   1.000
_cell.length_b   1.000
_cell.length_c   1.000
_cell.angle_alpha   90.00
_cell.angle_beta   90.00
_cell.angle_gamma   90.00
#
_symmetry.space_group_name_H-M   'P 1'
#
loop_
_entity.id
_entity.type
_entity.pdbx_description
1 polymer ?
#
loop_
_entity_poly.entity_id
_entity_poly.type
_entity_poly.pdbx_seq_one_letter_code
_entity_poly.pdbx_strand_id
1 'polypeptide(L)'
;MVEVPTYQHKLDDNHVLNAYSIDPSIGSQELESLVRDNDGIGNDPDKAKEISLVRKFDSFDDFDFVVVEGRYEVPEQLRAFREAIGKEYDNKGRYNGPVAIVDGSVELPLKLKQGGFYDYAATKLGAIPAELLPDSYPADKANGELFEEWGIPNDERAKYLGHAYLMLTNNGKELTLVQRAKGMAVAGDCMGVAGSTPNPNFSEHGFDYVNYVKGHVNDEMMEEFKLGPDDFSVSGIYLFNDKRNMPFCALEINTSLSGEDLASRIHGDPGAIKEHPVIYSIDSSYAREFVNRFPVFESIVSMLQSLGKN
;
A
#
# COMPACT_ATOMS: atom_id res chain seq x y z
N MET A 1 -25.42 -7.17 -16.12
CA MET A 1 -24.00 -6.81 -16.03
C MET A 1 -23.82 -5.57 -16.89
N VAL A 2 -23.20 -4.50 -16.36
CA VAL A 2 -22.95 -3.27 -17.11
C VAL A 2 -21.75 -3.52 -18.01
N GLU A 3 -21.88 -3.23 -19.30
CA GLU A 3 -20.77 -3.31 -20.26
C GLU A 3 -19.76 -2.20 -19.95
N VAL A 4 -18.51 -2.57 -19.68
CA VAL A 4 -17.43 -1.63 -19.37
C VAL A 4 -16.49 -1.50 -20.57
N PRO A 5 -15.91 -0.32 -20.84
CA PRO A 5 -14.85 -0.19 -21.83
C PRO A 5 -13.68 -1.12 -21.48
N THR A 6 -13.18 -1.87 -22.48
CA THR A 6 -12.07 -2.81 -22.31
C THR A 6 -10.95 -2.56 -23.33
N TYR A 7 -9.75 -3.01 -22.98
CA TYR A 7 -8.60 -3.10 -23.87
C TYR A 7 -7.78 -4.36 -23.56
N GLN A 8 -7.34 -5.08 -24.60
CA GLN A 8 -6.46 -6.24 -24.47
C GLN A 8 -5.07 -5.91 -25.02
N HIS A 9 -4.08 -5.92 -24.14
CA HIS A 9 -2.70 -5.70 -24.50
C HIS A 9 -1.95 -7.03 -24.60
N LYS A 10 -1.49 -7.37 -25.81
CA LYS A 10 -0.72 -8.60 -26.04
C LYS A 10 0.67 -8.48 -25.41
N LEU A 11 1.00 -9.38 -24.49
CA LEU A 11 2.33 -9.46 -23.86
C LEU A 11 3.25 -10.39 -24.64
N ASP A 12 2.75 -11.58 -24.96
CA ASP A 12 3.39 -12.54 -25.86
C ASP A 12 2.32 -13.41 -26.56
N ASP A 13 2.73 -14.51 -27.19
CA ASP A 13 1.83 -15.34 -27.98
C ASP A 13 0.74 -16.05 -27.16
N ASN A 14 0.91 -16.18 -25.85
CA ASN A 14 -0.04 -16.89 -24.97
C ASN A 14 -0.62 -16.01 -23.85
N HIS A 15 -0.07 -14.82 -23.60
CA HIS A 15 -0.49 -13.98 -22.48
C HIS A 15 -0.94 -12.58 -22.92
N VAL A 16 -2.00 -12.11 -22.27
CA VAL A 16 -2.57 -10.77 -22.45
C VAL A 16 -2.75 -10.10 -21.09
N LEU A 17 -2.55 -8.79 -21.05
CA LEU A 17 -3.02 -7.92 -19.98
C LEU A 17 -4.37 -7.35 -20.41
N ASN A 18 -5.43 -7.64 -19.67
CA ASN A 18 -6.74 -7.05 -19.88
C ASN A 18 -6.84 -5.79 -19.01
N ALA A 19 -7.37 -4.70 -19.58
CA ALA A 19 -7.68 -3.47 -18.88
C ALA A 19 -9.18 -3.19 -18.98
N TYR A 20 -9.79 -2.78 -17.87
CA TYR A 20 -11.22 -2.53 -17.71
C TYR A 20 -11.43 -1.16 -17.07
N SER A 21 -12.20 -0.29 -17.73
CA SER A 21 -12.48 1.04 -17.19
C SER A 21 -13.58 1.01 -16.14
N ILE A 22 -13.28 1.54 -14.96
CA ILE A 22 -14.27 1.82 -13.92
C ILE A 22 -14.83 3.22 -14.09
N ASP A 23 -14.01 4.16 -14.57
CA ASP A 23 -14.42 5.53 -14.87
C ASP A 23 -15.16 5.60 -16.23
N PRO A 24 -16.46 5.95 -16.26
CA PRO A 24 -17.23 6.06 -17.50
C PRO A 24 -16.66 7.08 -18.49
N SER A 25 -15.79 7.98 -18.05
CA SER A 25 -15.12 8.97 -18.89
C SER A 25 -13.94 8.40 -19.69
N ILE A 26 -13.36 7.28 -19.24
CA ILE A 26 -12.22 6.62 -19.90
C ILE A 26 -12.74 5.59 -20.91
N GLY A 27 -12.55 5.88 -22.19
CA GLY A 27 -12.89 4.97 -23.30
C GLY A 27 -11.75 4.00 -23.67
N SER A 28 -12.03 3.05 -24.57
CA SER A 28 -11.04 2.03 -25.00
C SER A 28 -9.76 2.60 -25.62
N GLN A 29 -9.83 3.73 -26.32
CA GLN A 29 -8.63 4.39 -26.87
C GLN A 29 -7.75 4.97 -25.77
N GLU A 30 -8.35 5.51 -24.71
CA GLU A 30 -7.61 6.04 -23.57
C GLU A 30 -7.02 4.90 -22.72
N LEU A 31 -7.76 3.79 -22.53
CA LEU A 31 -7.21 2.58 -21.93
C LEU A 31 -5.98 2.06 -22.67
N GLU A 32 -6.03 2.06 -24.00
CA GLU A 32 -4.88 1.67 -24.84
C GLU A 32 -3.67 2.56 -24.57
N SER A 33 -3.85 3.88 -24.54
CA SER A 33 -2.78 4.83 -24.21
C SER A 33 -2.25 4.62 -22.79
N LEU A 34 -3.12 4.46 -21.78
CA LEU A 34 -2.69 4.21 -20.39
C LEU A 34 -1.81 2.97 -20.26
N VAL A 35 -2.10 1.90 -21.01
CA VAL A 35 -1.29 0.69 -20.97
C VAL A 35 -0.01 0.82 -21.79
N ARG A 36 -0.06 1.42 -22.99
CA ARG A 36 1.09 1.51 -23.91
C ARG A 36 2.10 2.58 -23.52
N ASP A 37 1.61 3.75 -23.14
CA ASP A 37 2.41 4.94 -22.90
C ASP A 37 2.83 5.05 -21.43
N ASN A 38 2.47 4.06 -20.60
CA ASN A 38 2.70 4.02 -19.14
C ASN A 38 4.10 4.53 -18.77
N ASP A 39 4.18 5.82 -18.45
CA ASP A 39 5.37 6.60 -18.16
C ASP A 39 5.57 6.80 -16.66
N GLY A 40 4.81 6.05 -15.85
CA GLY A 40 4.96 6.02 -14.41
C GLY A 40 6.41 5.78 -14.00
N ILE A 41 6.79 6.33 -12.85
CA ILE A 41 8.13 6.12 -12.27
C ILE A 41 8.23 4.65 -11.86
N GLY A 42 8.79 3.83 -12.75
CA GLY A 42 8.96 2.40 -12.56
C GLY A 42 10.07 2.02 -11.59
N ASN A 43 9.93 0.81 -11.05
CA ASN A 43 10.86 0.02 -10.26
C ASN A 43 12.34 0.42 -10.38
N ASP A 44 12.96 0.77 -9.25
CA ASP A 44 14.40 0.71 -9.08
C ASP A 44 14.75 -0.67 -8.47
N PRO A 45 15.30 -1.62 -9.26
CA PRO A 45 15.55 -2.99 -8.80
C PRO A 45 16.47 -3.06 -7.58
N ASP A 46 17.31 -2.05 -7.35
CA ASP A 46 18.17 -2.00 -6.18
C ASP A 46 17.38 -1.62 -4.93
N LYS A 47 16.30 -0.85 -5.05
CA LYS A 47 15.41 -0.55 -3.92
C LYS A 47 14.51 -1.72 -3.55
N ALA A 48 14.11 -2.54 -4.53
CA ALA A 48 13.35 -3.76 -4.25
C ALA A 48 14.13 -4.74 -3.35
N LYS A 49 15.47 -4.76 -3.43
CA LYS A 49 16.32 -5.61 -2.56
C LYS A 49 16.30 -5.21 -1.08
N GLU A 50 15.89 -3.99 -0.76
CA GLU A 50 15.73 -3.51 0.62
C GLU A 50 14.41 -3.95 1.27
N ILE A 51 13.57 -4.65 0.50
CA ILE A 51 12.29 -5.20 0.96
C ILE A 51 12.45 -6.71 1.09
N SER A 52 12.11 -7.23 2.28
CA SER A 52 12.29 -8.65 2.59
C SER A 52 11.04 -9.25 3.22
N LEU A 53 10.70 -10.47 2.79
CA LEU A 53 9.67 -11.27 3.45
C LEU A 53 10.19 -11.69 4.84
N VAL A 54 9.45 -11.31 5.87
CA VAL A 54 9.73 -11.68 7.26
C VAL A 54 9.08 -13.02 7.58
N ARG A 55 7.77 -13.14 7.32
CA ARG A 55 7.01 -14.38 7.54
C ARG A 55 5.72 -14.41 6.72
N LYS A 56 5.31 -15.64 6.38
CA LYS A 56 3.97 -15.97 5.88
C LYS A 56 3.12 -16.54 7.01
N PHE A 57 1.86 -16.13 7.06
CA PHE A 57 0.81 -16.64 7.92
C PHE A 57 -0.34 -17.18 7.06
N ASP A 58 -0.94 -18.27 7.52
CA ASP A 58 -2.07 -18.90 6.82
C ASP A 58 -3.40 -18.23 7.18
N SER A 59 -3.46 -17.57 8.34
CA SER A 59 -4.64 -16.84 8.80
C SER A 59 -4.27 -15.64 9.67
N PHE A 60 -5.24 -14.76 9.92
CA PHE A 60 -5.10 -13.68 10.90
C PHE A 60 -4.90 -14.17 12.33
N ASP A 61 -5.37 -15.38 12.67
CA ASP A 61 -5.23 -15.93 14.01
C ASP A 61 -3.79 -16.40 14.29
N ASP A 62 -3.02 -16.67 13.23
CA ASP A 62 -1.59 -16.97 13.31
C ASP A 62 -0.73 -15.70 13.36
N PHE A 63 -1.33 -14.52 13.15
CA PHE A 63 -0.62 -13.26 13.08
C PHE A 63 -0.23 -12.79 14.50
N ASP A 64 1.02 -13.08 14.87
CA ASP A 64 1.56 -12.83 16.21
C ASP A 64 2.04 -11.38 16.39
N PHE A 65 1.30 -10.60 17.17
CA PHE A 65 1.66 -9.23 17.55
C PHE A 65 1.40 -8.95 19.03
N VAL A 66 2.09 -7.92 19.54
CA VAL A 66 1.91 -7.41 20.90
C VAL A 66 1.71 -5.90 20.81
N VAL A 67 0.58 -5.42 21.34
CA VAL A 67 0.38 -3.98 21.54
C VAL A 67 1.19 -3.54 22.74
N VAL A 68 2.12 -2.61 22.52
CA VAL A 68 2.97 -2.04 23.57
C VAL A 68 2.26 -0.82 24.16
N GLU A 69 2.31 -0.69 25.48
CA GLU A 69 1.71 0.43 26.21
C GLU A 69 2.35 1.78 25.82
N GLY A 70 1.52 2.81 25.77
CA GLY A 70 1.92 4.18 25.43
C GLY A 70 1.72 4.53 23.96
N ARG A 71 2.20 5.73 23.60
CA ARG A 71 2.20 6.22 22.21
C ARG A 71 3.62 6.31 21.70
N TYR A 72 3.78 6.22 20.39
CA TYR A 72 5.06 6.53 19.75
C TYR A 72 5.43 7.99 20.05
N GLU A 73 6.70 8.21 20.39
CA GLU A 73 7.27 9.54 20.57
C GLU A 73 8.30 9.82 19.47
N VAL A 74 8.11 10.93 18.77
CA VAL A 74 9.11 11.42 17.80
C VAL A 74 10.38 11.79 18.56
N PRO A 75 11.58 11.43 18.03
CA PRO A 75 12.84 11.85 18.61
C PRO A 75 12.88 13.36 18.91
N GLU A 76 13.47 13.73 20.04
CA GLU A 76 13.41 15.10 20.57
C GLU A 76 13.85 16.14 19.54
N GLN A 77 14.89 15.82 18.77
CA GLN A 77 15.47 16.64 17.71
C GLN A 77 14.48 16.96 16.58
N LEU A 78 13.48 16.12 16.34
CA LEU A 78 12.47 16.28 15.28
C LEU A 78 11.14 16.85 15.76
N ARG A 79 10.96 17.12 17.06
CA ARG A 79 9.66 17.59 17.61
C ARG A 79 9.17 18.88 16.95
N ALA A 80 10.05 19.86 16.77
CA ALA A 80 9.69 21.13 16.11
C ALA A 80 9.24 20.90 14.66
N PHE A 81 9.96 20.06 13.91
CA PHE A 81 9.57 19.69 12.54
C PHE A 81 8.22 18.98 12.49
N ARG A 82 7.97 18.03 13.40
CA ARG A 82 6.66 17.36 13.48
C ARG A 82 5.52 18.34 13.74
N GLU A 83 5.71 19.32 14.63
CA GLU A 83 4.69 20.36 14.85
C GLU A 83 4.46 21.24 13.62
N ALA A 84 5.52 21.58 12.88
CA ALA A 84 5.43 22.33 11.64
C ALA A 84 4.67 21.56 10.55
N ILE A 85 4.97 20.26 10.39
CA ILE A 85 4.19 19.36 9.52
C ILE A 85 2.72 19.39 9.91
N GLY A 86 2.42 19.28 11.21
CA GLY A 86 1.03 19.28 11.69
C GLY A 86 0.28 20.53 11.25
N LYS A 87 0.85 21.71 11.50
CA LYS A 87 0.26 22.99 11.08
C LYS A 87 0.09 23.07 9.57
N GLU A 88 1.11 22.67 8.80
CA GLU A 88 1.05 22.71 7.34
C GLU A 88 -0.03 21.77 6.79
N TYR A 89 -0.14 20.56 7.33
CA TYR A 89 -1.06 19.53 6.86
C TYR A 89 -2.50 19.85 7.26
N ASP A 90 -2.73 20.31 8.50
CA ASP A 90 -4.03 20.79 8.96
C ASP A 90 -4.53 21.96 8.09
N ASN A 91 -3.66 22.92 7.74
CA ASN A 91 -4.00 24.03 6.85
C ASN A 91 -4.37 23.58 5.42
N LYS A 92 -3.91 22.40 5.00
CA LYS A 92 -4.28 21.76 3.73
C LYS A 92 -5.50 20.83 3.89
N GLY A 93 -6.15 20.81 5.05
CA GLY A 93 -7.30 19.95 5.33
C GLY A 93 -6.96 18.46 5.48
N ARG A 94 -5.69 18.13 5.73
CA ARG A 94 -5.28 16.75 6.05
C ARG A 94 -5.56 16.48 7.53
N TYR A 95 -5.65 15.20 7.87
CA TYR A 95 -5.95 14.75 9.23
C TYR A 95 -4.81 13.89 9.79
N ASN A 96 -4.44 14.09 11.06
CA ASN A 96 -3.49 13.24 11.78
C ASN A 96 -4.17 11.96 12.28
N GLY A 97 -4.46 11.05 11.36
CA GLY A 97 -5.08 9.77 11.69
C GLY A 97 -4.22 8.91 12.61
N PRO A 98 -4.85 8.13 13.51
CA PRO A 98 -4.14 7.15 14.32
C PRO A 98 -3.56 6.05 13.42
N VAL A 99 -2.32 5.62 13.65
CA VAL A 99 -1.69 4.53 12.89
C VAL A 99 -1.01 3.52 13.81
N ALA A 100 -0.90 2.26 13.38
CA ALA A 100 -0.11 1.23 14.07
C ALA A 100 1.36 1.36 13.68
N ILE A 101 2.22 1.83 14.60
CA ILE A 101 3.66 1.94 14.41
C ILE A 101 4.37 0.67 14.90
N VAL A 102 5.28 0.13 14.11
CA VAL A 102 6.18 -0.95 14.56
C VAL A 102 7.20 -0.39 15.54
N ASP A 103 7.22 -0.94 16.75
CA ASP A 103 8.13 -0.55 17.84
C ASP A 103 9.46 -1.33 17.73
N GLY A 104 10.47 -0.69 17.13
CA GLY A 104 11.78 -1.29 16.90
C GLY A 104 11.86 -2.03 15.57
N SER A 105 12.46 -3.23 15.58
CA SER A 105 12.68 -4.05 14.39
C SER A 105 11.40 -4.79 13.94
N VAL A 106 11.30 -5.10 12.65
CA VAL A 106 10.17 -5.86 12.08
C VAL A 106 10.45 -7.36 12.26
N GLU A 107 10.10 -7.88 13.44
CA GLU A 107 10.27 -9.27 13.84
C GLU A 107 9.04 -9.79 14.60
N LEU A 108 9.02 -11.08 14.97
CA LEU A 108 7.88 -11.69 15.65
C LEU A 108 8.19 -12.06 17.11
N PRO A 109 7.26 -11.82 18.05
CA PRO A 109 5.96 -11.16 17.87
C PRO A 109 6.11 -9.70 17.44
N LEU A 110 5.28 -9.24 16.50
CA LEU A 110 5.35 -7.87 15.98
C LEU A 110 4.90 -6.88 17.05
N LYS A 111 5.79 -6.01 17.52
CA LYS A 111 5.46 -5.02 18.54
C LYS A 111 4.85 -3.80 17.89
N LEU A 112 3.63 -3.43 18.30
CA LEU A 112 2.88 -2.31 17.75
C LEU A 112 2.59 -1.25 18.82
N LYS A 113 2.78 0.02 18.48
CA LYS A 113 2.41 1.19 19.30
C LYS A 113 1.47 2.10 18.53
N GLN A 114 0.66 2.86 19.25
CA GLN A 114 -0.17 3.88 18.64
C GLN A 114 0.68 5.11 18.28
N GLY A 115 0.71 5.48 17.01
CA GLY A 115 1.23 6.76 16.53
C GLY A 115 0.17 7.58 15.81
N GLY A 116 0.59 8.71 15.24
CA GLY A 116 -0.16 9.48 14.25
C GLY A 116 0.55 9.52 12.90
N PHE A 117 -0.22 9.72 11.83
CA PHE A 117 0.34 9.87 10.47
C PHE A 117 1.42 10.96 10.38
N TYR A 118 1.30 12.03 11.15
CA TYR A 118 2.30 13.12 11.15
C TYR A 118 3.62 12.71 11.77
N ASP A 119 3.63 11.72 12.67
CA ASP A 119 4.84 11.19 13.27
C ASP A 119 5.66 10.40 12.23
N TYR A 120 4.97 9.63 11.37
CA TYR A 120 5.57 9.00 10.17
C TYR A 120 6.13 10.06 9.21
N ALA A 121 5.32 11.07 8.86
CA ALA A 121 5.74 12.11 7.94
C ALA A 121 7.01 12.85 8.43
N ALA A 122 7.08 13.11 9.74
CA ALA A 122 8.21 13.79 10.38
C ALA A 122 9.48 12.95 10.44
N THR A 123 9.38 11.61 10.41
CA THR A 123 10.52 10.69 10.55
C THR A 123 10.87 9.93 9.27
N LYS A 124 10.20 10.24 8.15
CA LYS A 124 10.50 9.67 6.83
C LYS A 124 11.92 10.04 6.41
N LEU A 125 12.73 9.06 5.98
CA LEU A 125 14.16 9.25 5.69
C LEU A 125 14.46 10.34 4.66
N GLY A 126 13.59 10.48 3.66
CA GLY A 126 13.75 11.48 2.59
C GLY A 126 13.16 12.86 2.89
N ALA A 127 12.55 13.07 4.06
CA ALA A 127 12.04 14.39 4.42
C ALA A 127 13.20 15.33 4.78
N ILE A 128 13.10 16.60 4.38
CA ILE A 128 14.12 17.63 4.61
C ILE A 128 13.50 18.67 5.57
N PRO A 129 13.80 18.62 6.88
CA PRO A 129 13.14 19.49 7.86
C PRO A 129 13.28 20.99 7.60
N ALA A 130 14.39 21.39 6.97
CA ALA A 130 14.67 22.78 6.63
C ALA A 130 13.72 23.38 5.58
N GLU A 131 12.97 22.56 4.83
CA GLU A 131 11.92 23.07 3.92
C GLU A 131 10.79 23.78 4.68
N LEU A 132 10.49 23.34 5.91
CA LEU A 132 9.48 23.98 6.76
C LEU A 132 10.09 24.85 7.86
N LEU A 133 11.28 24.51 8.34
CA LEU A 133 11.94 25.18 9.46
C LEU A 133 13.43 25.45 9.15
N PRO A 134 13.74 26.33 8.19
CA PRO A 134 15.11 26.57 7.72
C PRO A 134 16.04 27.12 8.80
N ASP A 135 15.51 27.82 9.81
CA ASP A 135 16.31 28.37 10.91
C ASP A 135 16.64 27.33 12.00
N SER A 136 15.94 26.19 12.00
CA SER A 136 16.10 25.14 13.02
C SER A 136 16.86 23.91 12.50
N TYR A 137 16.96 23.74 11.19
CA TYR A 137 17.53 22.55 10.57
C TYR A 137 18.43 22.90 9.38
N PRO A 138 19.46 22.09 9.09
CA PRO A 138 20.35 22.30 7.95
C PRO A 138 19.62 22.10 6.61
N ALA A 139 19.85 23.02 5.66
CA ALA A 139 19.11 23.14 4.41
C ALA A 139 19.26 21.97 3.43
N ASP A 140 20.36 21.23 3.52
CA ASP A 140 20.78 20.21 2.57
C ASP A 140 20.68 18.78 3.10
N LYS A 141 20.17 18.58 4.33
CA LYS A 141 20.11 17.26 4.96
C LYS A 141 18.71 16.70 5.04
N ALA A 142 18.57 15.46 4.57
CA ALA A 142 17.38 14.68 4.83
C ALA A 142 17.45 14.00 6.21
N ASN A 143 16.31 13.60 6.75
CA ASN A 143 16.22 12.88 8.02
C ASN A 143 17.16 11.68 8.11
N GLY A 144 17.37 10.93 7.02
CA GLY A 144 18.30 9.80 7.03
C GLY A 144 19.73 10.19 7.41
N GLU A 145 20.21 11.33 6.92
CA GLU A 145 21.54 11.87 7.25
C GLU A 145 21.58 12.44 8.67
N LEU A 146 20.49 13.09 9.09
CA LEU A 146 20.36 13.65 10.44
C LEU A 146 20.32 12.56 11.51
N PHE A 147 19.68 11.43 11.23
CA PHE A 147 19.63 10.29 12.15
C PHE A 147 21.02 9.72 12.37
N GLU A 148 21.80 9.55 11.30
CA GLU A 148 23.19 9.12 11.38
C GLU A 148 24.04 10.11 12.21
N GLU A 149 23.94 11.41 11.93
CA GLU A 149 24.68 12.45 12.65
C GLU A 149 24.32 12.54 14.14
N TRP A 150 23.05 12.37 14.49
CA TRP A 150 22.56 12.42 15.86
C TRP A 150 22.68 11.08 16.60
N GLY A 151 23.14 10.03 15.92
CA GLY A 151 23.24 8.68 16.49
C GLY A 151 21.88 8.05 16.81
N ILE A 152 20.81 8.46 16.12
CA ILE A 152 19.46 7.93 16.28
C ILE A 152 19.34 6.66 15.41
N PRO A 153 19.03 5.50 16.00
CA PRO A 153 18.81 4.28 15.23
C PRO A 153 17.67 4.42 14.22
N ASN A 154 17.81 3.82 13.04
CA ASN A 154 16.75 3.79 12.01
C ASN A 154 15.45 3.12 12.48
N ASP A 155 15.51 2.33 13.55
CA ASP A 155 14.36 1.67 14.17
C ASP A 155 13.57 2.59 15.11
N GLU A 156 14.08 3.78 15.45
CA GLU A 156 13.33 4.82 16.14
C GLU A 156 12.44 5.66 15.21
N ARG A 157 12.38 5.35 13.92
CA ARG A 157 11.43 6.00 13.00
C ARG A 157 10.01 5.50 13.26
N ALA A 158 9.03 6.37 13.05
CA ALA A 158 7.63 5.96 13.00
C ALA A 158 7.37 5.20 11.69
N LYS A 159 7.50 3.87 11.73
CA LYS A 159 7.20 2.97 10.61
C LYS A 159 5.80 2.39 10.80
N TYR A 160 4.78 2.97 10.16
CA TYR A 160 3.43 2.39 10.28
C TYR A 160 3.29 1.10 9.46
N LEU A 161 2.45 0.18 9.93
CA LEU A 161 2.16 -1.06 9.20
C LEU A 161 1.08 -0.80 8.14
N GLY A 162 1.45 -0.84 6.86
CA GLY A 162 0.51 -0.73 5.74
C GLY A 162 -0.08 -2.09 5.35
N HIS A 163 -1.19 -2.08 4.61
CA HIS A 163 -1.75 -3.28 3.97
C HIS A 163 -1.71 -3.15 2.45
N ALA A 164 -1.38 -4.24 1.78
CA ALA A 164 -1.46 -4.38 0.33
C ALA A 164 -2.38 -5.55 -0.01
N TYR A 165 -3.34 -5.36 -0.91
CA TYR A 165 -4.34 -6.35 -1.27
C TYR A 165 -3.94 -7.03 -2.58
N LEU A 166 -3.34 -8.21 -2.46
CA LEU A 166 -3.02 -9.07 -3.59
C LEU A 166 -4.29 -9.80 -4.01
N MET A 167 -5.01 -9.23 -4.97
CA MET A 167 -6.29 -9.77 -5.40
C MET A 167 -6.13 -10.84 -6.49
N LEU A 168 -6.61 -12.03 -6.18
CA LEU A 168 -6.57 -13.25 -6.97
C LEU A 168 -7.98 -13.58 -7.46
N THR A 169 -8.28 -13.20 -8.70
CA THR A 169 -9.58 -13.37 -9.36
C THR A 169 -9.67 -14.69 -10.11
N ASN A 170 -10.89 -15.06 -10.51
CA ASN A 170 -11.20 -16.32 -11.18
C ASN A 170 -10.70 -17.54 -10.39
N ASN A 171 -10.86 -17.51 -9.06
CA ASN A 171 -10.34 -18.49 -8.10
C ASN A 171 -8.81 -18.62 -8.15
N GLY A 172 -8.11 -17.48 -8.25
CA GLY A 172 -6.66 -17.38 -8.29
C GLY A 172 -5.99 -17.77 -9.60
N LYS A 173 -6.74 -17.82 -10.70
CA LYS A 173 -6.15 -17.93 -12.04
C LYS A 173 -5.59 -16.60 -12.52
N GLU A 174 -6.19 -15.51 -12.08
CA GLU A 174 -5.84 -14.15 -12.48
C GLU A 174 -5.30 -13.35 -11.29
N LEU A 175 -4.31 -12.51 -11.57
CA LEU A 175 -3.88 -11.43 -10.69
C LEU A 175 -4.58 -10.14 -11.13
N THR A 176 -5.27 -9.50 -10.18
CA THR A 176 -5.88 -8.20 -10.38
C THR A 176 -5.00 -7.08 -9.85
N LEU A 177 -4.85 -6.05 -10.67
CA LEU A 177 -4.10 -4.83 -10.38
C LEU A 177 -5.00 -3.62 -10.62
N VAL A 178 -4.57 -2.47 -10.13
CA VAL A 178 -5.29 -1.20 -10.27
C VAL A 178 -4.39 -0.12 -10.86
N GLN A 179 -4.94 0.77 -11.69
CA GLN A 179 -4.29 2.03 -12.01
C GLN A 179 -4.54 2.97 -10.85
N ARG A 180 -3.49 3.47 -10.21
CA ARG A 180 -3.66 4.48 -9.16
C ARG A 180 -3.98 5.83 -9.78
N ALA A 181 -4.99 6.53 -9.26
CA ALA A 181 -5.37 7.85 -9.76
C ALA A 181 -4.20 8.86 -9.72
N LYS A 182 -4.09 9.73 -10.73
CA LYS A 182 -2.98 10.70 -10.87
C LYS A 182 -2.85 11.66 -9.67
N GLY A 183 -3.96 11.94 -8.98
CA GLY A 183 -4.02 12.84 -7.82
C GLY A 183 -3.50 12.24 -6.51
N MET A 184 -3.10 10.96 -6.50
CA MET A 184 -2.64 10.29 -5.28
C MET A 184 -1.27 10.80 -4.83
N ALA A 185 -1.14 11.11 -3.53
CA ALA A 185 0.07 11.70 -2.95
C ALA A 185 1.29 10.75 -2.97
N VAL A 186 1.04 9.45 -3.10
CA VAL A 186 2.05 8.41 -3.24
C VAL A 186 1.66 7.59 -4.45
N ALA A 187 2.62 7.31 -5.34
CA ALA A 187 2.41 6.36 -6.42
C ALA A 187 1.23 6.72 -7.35
N GLY A 188 1.04 8.00 -7.68
CA GLY A 188 0.03 8.39 -8.65
C GLY A 188 0.42 7.92 -10.05
N ASP A 189 -0.57 7.53 -10.86
CA ASP A 189 -0.42 7.21 -12.27
C ASP A 189 0.47 5.99 -12.59
N CYS A 190 0.42 4.95 -11.74
CA CYS A 190 1.11 3.69 -11.99
C CYS A 190 0.19 2.49 -11.77
N MET A 191 0.58 1.35 -12.36
CA MET A 191 -0.04 0.06 -12.06
C MET A 191 0.41 -0.41 -10.68
N GLY A 192 -0.55 -0.79 -9.85
CA GLY A 192 -0.29 -1.22 -8.49
C GLY A 192 -1.26 -2.29 -8.00
N VAL A 193 -1.16 -2.59 -6.71
CA VAL A 193 -2.21 -3.27 -5.97
C VAL A 193 -2.96 -2.23 -5.14
N ALA A 194 -4.23 -2.50 -4.88
CA ALA A 194 -4.97 -1.76 -3.88
C ALA A 194 -4.30 -1.96 -2.51
N GLY A 195 -4.51 -1.02 -1.60
CA GLY A 195 -3.87 -1.07 -0.31
C GLY A 195 -4.35 0.05 0.58
N SER A 196 -4.19 -0.15 1.88
CA SER A 196 -4.75 0.71 2.89
C SER A 196 -3.78 1.00 4.01
N THR A 197 -4.12 2.01 4.81
CA THR A 197 -3.46 2.28 6.08
C THR A 197 -4.49 2.07 7.19
N PRO A 198 -4.39 0.97 7.96
CA PRO A 198 -5.25 0.74 9.10
C PRO A 198 -5.13 1.90 10.10
N ASN A 199 -6.28 2.32 10.64
CA ASN A 199 -6.41 3.41 11.61
C ASN A 199 -6.89 2.90 12.98
N PRO A 200 -6.16 1.98 13.65
CA PRO A 200 -6.60 1.38 14.90
C PRO A 200 -6.57 2.36 16.05
N ASN A 201 -7.37 2.10 17.09
CA ASN A 201 -7.37 2.84 18.34
C ASN A 201 -6.99 1.94 19.52
N PHE A 202 -5.70 1.79 19.79
CA PHE A 202 -5.18 0.93 20.88
C PHE A 202 -5.53 1.43 22.29
N SER A 203 -6.05 2.65 22.42
CA SER A 203 -6.51 3.19 23.71
C SER A 203 -7.92 2.75 24.09
N GLU A 204 -8.65 2.12 23.16
CA GLU A 204 -9.99 1.60 23.43
C GLU A 204 -9.92 0.36 24.33
N HIS A 205 -10.77 0.31 25.35
CA HIS A 205 -10.78 -0.81 26.29
C HIS A 205 -11.26 -2.09 25.61
N GLY A 206 -10.47 -3.17 25.71
CA GLY A 206 -10.78 -4.44 25.06
C GLY A 206 -10.52 -4.45 23.55
N PHE A 207 -9.78 -3.46 23.04
CA PHE A 207 -9.39 -3.41 21.63
C PHE A 207 -8.69 -4.69 21.19
N ASP A 208 -9.22 -5.31 20.13
CA ASP A 208 -8.67 -6.50 19.51
C ASP A 208 -8.21 -6.14 18.09
N TYR A 209 -6.90 -6.07 17.92
CA TYR A 209 -6.31 -5.69 16.64
C TYR A 209 -6.56 -6.73 15.53
N VAL A 210 -6.65 -8.03 15.85
CA VAL A 210 -6.96 -9.06 14.84
C VAL A 210 -8.35 -8.79 14.26
N ASN A 211 -9.34 -8.65 15.15
CA ASN A 211 -10.73 -8.44 14.73
C ASN A 211 -10.91 -7.08 14.05
N TYR A 212 -10.21 -6.05 14.52
CA TYR A 212 -10.15 -4.76 13.84
C TYR A 212 -9.63 -4.89 12.41
N VAL A 213 -8.50 -5.57 12.20
CA VAL A 213 -7.93 -5.75 10.85
C VAL A 213 -8.87 -6.57 9.96
N LYS A 214 -9.48 -7.64 10.47
CA LYS A 214 -10.49 -8.41 9.72
C LYS A 214 -11.65 -7.52 9.26
N GLY A 215 -12.17 -6.68 10.15
CA GLY A 215 -13.20 -5.70 9.83
C GLY A 215 -12.74 -4.69 8.79
N HIS A 216 -11.57 -4.10 8.99
CA HIS A 216 -10.96 -3.13 8.07
C HIS A 216 -10.82 -3.68 6.65
N VAL A 217 -10.35 -4.93 6.50
CA VAL A 217 -10.26 -5.58 5.18
C VAL A 217 -11.62 -5.75 4.53
N ASN A 218 -12.64 -6.15 5.29
CA ASN A 218 -14.01 -6.26 4.75
C ASN A 218 -14.55 -4.91 4.30
N ASP A 219 -14.34 -3.85 5.09
CA ASP A 219 -14.79 -2.50 4.76
C ASP A 219 -14.11 -2.02 3.47
N GLU A 220 -12.80 -2.22 3.33
CA GLU A 220 -12.03 -1.83 2.14
C GLU A 220 -12.45 -2.62 0.90
N MET A 221 -12.65 -3.94 1.01
CA MET A 221 -13.14 -4.76 -0.09
C MET A 221 -14.57 -4.38 -0.51
N MET A 222 -15.41 -3.95 0.43
CA MET A 222 -16.74 -3.44 0.14
C MET A 222 -16.69 -2.05 -0.51
N GLU A 223 -15.91 -1.13 0.05
CA GLU A 223 -15.85 0.26 -0.42
C GLU A 223 -15.27 0.36 -1.83
N GLU A 224 -14.11 -0.28 -2.06
CA GLU A 224 -13.36 -0.19 -3.31
C GLU A 224 -13.85 -1.15 -4.39
N PHE A 225 -14.35 -2.34 -4.02
CA PHE A 225 -14.66 -3.43 -4.97
C PHE A 225 -16.10 -3.97 -4.89
N LYS A 226 -16.92 -3.48 -3.95
CA LYS A 226 -18.28 -4.00 -3.68
C LYS A 226 -18.29 -5.52 -3.47
N LEU A 227 -17.28 -6.01 -2.76
CA LEU A 227 -17.18 -7.41 -2.35
C LEU A 227 -17.71 -7.54 -0.92
N GLY A 228 -18.79 -8.30 -0.78
CA GLY A 228 -19.28 -8.72 0.54
C GLY A 228 -18.36 -9.75 1.19
N PRO A 229 -18.52 -10.01 2.50
CA PRO A 229 -17.75 -11.03 3.21
C PRO A 229 -17.83 -12.44 2.60
N ASP A 230 -18.91 -12.73 1.86
CA ASP A 230 -19.11 -14.02 1.17
C ASP A 230 -18.56 -14.03 -0.27
N ASP A 231 -18.15 -12.88 -0.82
CA ASP A 231 -17.62 -12.76 -2.18
C ASP A 231 -16.10 -13.04 -2.25
N PHE A 232 -15.40 -13.05 -1.12
CA PHE A 232 -13.95 -13.25 -1.07
C PHE A 232 -13.50 -14.02 0.18
N SER A 233 -12.24 -14.44 0.17
CA SER A 233 -11.55 -15.00 1.34
C SER A 233 -10.13 -14.48 1.40
N VAL A 234 -9.55 -14.43 2.61
CA VAL A 234 -8.13 -14.16 2.80
C VAL A 234 -7.41 -15.50 2.95
N SER A 235 -6.60 -15.88 1.95
CA SER A 235 -5.91 -17.19 1.89
C SER A 235 -4.46 -17.15 2.38
N GLY A 236 -3.92 -15.95 2.64
CA GLY A 236 -2.58 -15.80 3.17
C GLY A 236 -2.24 -14.36 3.55
N ILE A 237 -1.33 -14.22 4.50
CA ILE A 237 -0.81 -12.93 4.95
C ILE A 237 0.71 -12.99 4.92
N TYR A 238 1.35 -12.02 4.29
CA TYR A 238 2.79 -11.98 4.10
C TYR A 238 3.33 -10.68 4.70
N LEU A 239 4.07 -10.77 5.80
CA LEU A 239 4.69 -9.61 6.43
C LEU A 239 6.02 -9.29 5.73
N PHE A 240 6.12 -8.08 5.19
CA PHE A 240 7.32 -7.55 4.57
C PHE A 240 7.93 -6.43 5.41
N ASN A 241 9.26 -6.42 5.48
CA ASN A 241 10.03 -5.32 6.00
C ASN A 241 10.62 -4.51 4.83
N ASP A 242 10.04 -3.35 4.53
CA ASP A 242 10.67 -2.33 3.70
C ASP A 242 11.48 -1.40 4.61
N LYS A 243 12.81 -1.55 4.55
CA LYS A 243 13.73 -0.80 5.40
C LYS A 243 13.75 0.70 5.09
N ARG A 244 13.32 1.12 3.90
CA ARG A 244 13.38 2.52 3.46
C ARG A 244 12.11 3.26 3.81
N ASN A 245 10.96 2.67 3.49
CA ASN A 245 9.66 3.28 3.74
C ASN A 245 9.07 2.72 5.03
N MET A 246 8.23 1.70 4.89
CA MET A 246 7.39 1.19 5.96
C MET A 246 7.07 -0.29 5.74
N PRO A 247 7.04 -1.10 6.80
CA PRO A 247 6.62 -2.49 6.69
C PRO A 247 5.16 -2.57 6.24
N PHE A 248 4.82 -3.68 5.60
CA PHE A 248 3.47 -3.92 5.15
C PHE A 248 3.09 -5.39 5.21
N CYS A 249 1.81 -5.66 5.42
CA CYS A 249 1.23 -6.98 5.20
C CYS A 249 0.61 -7.03 3.82
N ALA A 250 1.09 -7.93 2.96
CA ALA A 250 0.35 -8.32 1.77
C ALA A 250 -0.69 -9.37 2.14
N LEU A 251 -1.95 -9.09 1.83
CA LEU A 251 -3.11 -9.92 2.09
C LEU A 251 -3.55 -10.54 0.77
N GLU A 252 -3.52 -11.86 0.68
CA GLU A 252 -3.95 -12.59 -0.50
C GLU A 252 -5.48 -12.73 -0.47
N ILE A 253 -6.15 -11.94 -1.30
CA ILE A 253 -7.61 -11.86 -1.40
C ILE A 253 -8.05 -12.76 -2.57
N ASN A 254 -8.73 -13.86 -2.30
CA ASN A 254 -9.22 -14.77 -3.33
C ASN A 254 -10.73 -14.59 -3.58
N THR A 255 -11.14 -14.44 -4.83
CA THR A 255 -12.55 -14.35 -5.25
C THR A 255 -12.82 -15.19 -6.50
N SER A 256 -14.05 -15.68 -6.61
CA SER A 256 -14.51 -16.40 -7.81
C SER A 256 -14.81 -15.49 -8.99
N LEU A 257 -14.91 -14.18 -8.78
CA LEU A 257 -15.21 -13.19 -9.81
C LEU A 257 -14.02 -12.98 -10.74
N SER A 258 -14.29 -12.68 -12.01
CA SER A 258 -13.26 -12.24 -12.96
C SER A 258 -12.88 -10.76 -12.73
N GLY A 259 -11.74 -10.33 -13.27
CA GLY A 259 -11.40 -8.91 -13.30
C GLY A 259 -12.45 -8.03 -14.00
N GLU A 260 -13.11 -8.58 -15.02
CA GLU A 260 -14.22 -7.91 -15.73
C GLU A 260 -15.46 -7.77 -14.82
N ASP A 261 -15.85 -8.83 -14.11
CA ASP A 261 -16.98 -8.80 -13.18
C ASP A 261 -16.76 -7.77 -12.06
N LEU A 262 -15.53 -7.70 -11.53
CA LEU A 262 -15.15 -6.69 -10.54
C LEU A 262 -15.33 -5.28 -11.11
N ALA A 263 -14.75 -4.99 -12.28
CA ALA A 263 -14.86 -3.68 -12.91
C ALA A 263 -16.32 -3.30 -13.18
N SER A 264 -17.14 -4.24 -13.68
CA SER A 264 -18.57 -4.04 -13.90
C SER A 264 -19.36 -3.77 -12.63
N ARG A 265 -18.98 -4.34 -11.47
CA ARG A 265 -19.65 -4.09 -10.18
C ARG A 265 -19.45 -2.66 -9.69
N ILE A 266 -18.28 -2.09 -9.95
CA ILE A 266 -17.89 -0.78 -9.43
C ILE A 266 -17.90 0.33 -10.50
N HIS A 267 -18.26 0.01 -11.74
CA HIS A 267 -18.33 0.97 -12.83
C HIS A 267 -19.21 2.17 -12.49
N GLY A 268 -18.64 3.37 -12.57
CA GLY A 268 -19.32 4.62 -12.22
C GLY A 268 -19.40 4.93 -10.71
N ASP A 269 -18.82 4.11 -9.83
CA ASP A 269 -18.77 4.40 -8.39
C ASP A 269 -17.73 5.50 -8.10
N PRO A 270 -18.14 6.68 -7.57
CA PRO A 270 -17.21 7.78 -7.35
C PRO A 270 -16.13 7.49 -6.30
N GLY A 271 -16.41 6.60 -5.33
CA GLY A 271 -15.45 6.19 -4.31
C GLY A 271 -14.33 5.36 -4.93
N ALA A 272 -14.70 4.34 -5.72
CA ALA A 272 -13.73 3.50 -6.42
C ALA A 272 -12.92 4.30 -7.46
N ILE A 273 -13.58 5.14 -8.28
CA ILE A 273 -12.92 5.94 -9.34
C ILE A 273 -11.85 6.88 -8.77
N LYS A 274 -12.11 7.46 -7.59
CA LYS A 274 -11.19 8.38 -6.93
C LYS A 274 -9.83 7.72 -6.63
N GLU A 275 -9.81 6.40 -6.43
CA GLU A 275 -8.62 5.65 -6.06
C GLU A 275 -8.05 4.89 -7.26
N HIS A 276 -8.93 4.15 -7.95
CA HIS A 276 -8.60 3.13 -8.93
C HIS A 276 -9.47 3.26 -10.20
N PRO A 277 -9.22 4.23 -11.10
CA PRO A 277 -10.06 4.42 -12.31
C PRO A 277 -10.06 3.24 -13.30
N VAL A 278 -9.07 2.35 -13.23
CA VAL A 278 -8.91 1.20 -14.13
C VAL A 278 -8.51 -0.04 -13.34
N ILE A 279 -9.15 -1.17 -13.63
CA ILE A 279 -8.70 -2.51 -13.20
C ILE A 279 -7.92 -3.16 -14.33
N TYR A 280 -6.82 -3.83 -13.97
CA TYR A 280 -6.12 -4.73 -14.86
C TYR A 280 -6.25 -6.17 -14.37
N SER A 281 -6.32 -7.11 -15.32
CA SER A 281 -6.26 -8.54 -15.04
C SER A 281 -5.24 -9.22 -15.94
N ILE A 282 -4.45 -10.10 -15.35
CA ILE A 282 -3.44 -10.90 -16.03
C ILE A 282 -3.44 -12.32 -15.48
N ASP A 283 -3.08 -13.31 -16.28
CA ASP A 283 -2.84 -14.67 -15.78
C ASP A 283 -1.79 -14.63 -14.65
N SER A 284 -2.13 -15.23 -13.51
CA SER A 284 -1.30 -15.28 -12.31
C SER A 284 0.07 -15.92 -12.56
N SER A 285 0.17 -16.84 -13.52
CA SER A 285 1.44 -17.46 -13.92
C SER A 285 2.40 -16.47 -14.58
N TYR A 286 1.92 -15.32 -15.07
CA TYR A 286 2.70 -14.26 -15.69
C TYR A 286 3.03 -13.10 -14.73
N ALA A 287 2.62 -13.18 -13.46
CA ALA A 287 2.79 -12.10 -12.49
C ALA A 287 4.26 -11.68 -12.30
N ARG A 288 5.21 -12.61 -12.46
CA ARG A 288 6.65 -12.34 -12.33
C ARG A 288 7.23 -11.64 -13.56
N GLU A 289 6.72 -11.95 -14.74
CA GLU A 289 7.15 -11.34 -16.00
C GLU A 289 6.56 -9.93 -16.14
N PHE A 290 5.35 -9.72 -15.60
CA PHE A 290 4.68 -8.43 -15.57
C PHE A 290 5.55 -7.32 -14.94
N VAL A 291 6.17 -7.59 -13.79
CA VAL A 291 6.97 -6.57 -13.07
C VAL A 291 8.24 -6.13 -13.81
N ASN A 292 8.67 -6.89 -14.83
CA ASN A 292 9.81 -6.55 -15.67
C ASN A 292 9.41 -5.74 -16.91
N ARG A 293 8.10 -5.65 -17.21
CA ARG A 293 7.57 -5.03 -18.43
C ARG A 293 6.85 -3.71 -18.18
N PHE A 294 6.35 -3.51 -16.97
CA PHE A 294 5.61 -2.31 -16.58
C PHE A 294 6.27 -1.60 -15.40
N PRO A 295 6.14 -0.26 -15.32
CA PRO A 295 6.52 0.47 -14.12
C PRO A 295 5.61 0.08 -12.96
N VAL A 296 6.17 -0.64 -12.00
CA VAL A 296 5.50 -1.07 -10.76
C VAL A 296 6.33 -0.68 -9.53
N PHE A 297 5.66 -0.52 -8.40
CA PHE A 297 6.31 -0.19 -7.12
C PHE A 297 7.23 -1.31 -6.64
N GLU A 298 8.33 -0.95 -5.97
CA GLU A 298 9.32 -1.92 -5.51
C GLU A 298 8.75 -2.90 -4.47
N SER A 299 7.76 -2.46 -3.68
CA SER A 299 7.01 -3.31 -2.75
C SER A 299 6.23 -4.40 -3.49
N ILE A 300 5.63 -4.06 -4.64
CA ILE A 300 4.87 -5.00 -5.47
C ILE A 300 5.80 -6.00 -6.13
N VAL A 301 6.94 -5.53 -6.65
CA VAL A 301 7.99 -6.38 -7.23
C VAL A 301 8.43 -7.42 -6.20
N SER A 302 8.78 -6.96 -4.99
CA SER A 302 9.28 -7.80 -3.91
C SER A 302 8.23 -8.79 -3.43
N MET A 303 6.97 -8.35 -3.35
CA MET A 303 5.83 -9.19 -3.04
C MET A 303 5.66 -10.30 -4.09
N LEU A 304 5.49 -9.95 -5.37
CA LEU A 304 5.24 -10.90 -6.45
C LEU A 304 6.42 -11.87 -6.68
N GLN A 305 7.67 -11.43 -6.45
CA GLN A 305 8.85 -12.29 -6.49
C GLN A 305 8.93 -13.27 -5.31
N SER A 306 8.30 -12.93 -4.18
CA SER A 306 8.25 -13.78 -2.99
C SER A 306 7.10 -14.79 -3.05
N LEU A 307 6.03 -14.49 -3.79
CA LEU A 307 4.97 -15.45 -4.10
C LEU A 307 5.55 -16.61 -4.93
N GLY A 308 5.43 -17.83 -4.44
CA GLY A 308 5.95 -19.04 -5.08
C GLY A 308 7.37 -19.46 -4.67
N LYS A 309 7.97 -18.83 -3.65
CA LYS A 309 9.08 -19.42 -2.89
C LYS A 309 8.50 -20.15 -1.67
N ASN A 310 8.03 -21.37 -1.89
CA ASN A 310 7.74 -22.35 -0.82
C ASN A 310 8.96 -23.26 -0.65
#